data_AF-A0A810QAX8-F1
#
_entry.id   AF-A0A810QAX8-F1
#
_cell.length_a   1.000
_cell.length_b   1.000
_cell.length_c   1.000
_cell.angle_alpha   90.00
_cell.angle_beta   90.00
_cell.angle_gamma   90.00
#
_symmetry.space_group_name_H-M   'P 1'
#
loop_
_entity.id
_entity.type
_entity.pdbx_description
1 polymer ?
#
loop_
_entity_poly.entity_id
_entity_poly.type
_entity_poly.pdbx_seq_one_letter_code
_entity_poly.pdbx_strand_id
1 'polypeptide(L)'
;MSESRNLDEAICLQFAYGLVKNAESVSLDDLSFLTEENAAIPNGRNEIIKFGLYLGLSGKLYATMHILLPQMEHIIRNLVTLCGDTVSFIKDSCEEYNTLSKLFKSDKLHECYDEDIIFTFQSIMDERAGANLRNINAHRLMGPSIGNGGAALCFLSLIIKFLSLYSVEANRIMKKLSSKRKEIETQEQ
;
A
#
# COMPACT_ATOMS: atom_id res chain seq x y z
N MET A 1 -21.75 -16.35 10.95
CA MET A 1 -20.62 -16.16 11.90
C MET A 1 -19.34 -15.59 11.25
N SER A 2 -19.44 -14.89 10.10
CA SER A 2 -18.30 -14.19 9.47
C SER A 2 -18.44 -12.66 9.44
N GLU A 3 -19.64 -12.11 9.63
CA GLU A 3 -19.87 -10.65 9.58
C GLU A 3 -19.37 -9.88 10.81
N SER A 4 -19.31 -10.49 12.00
CA SER A 4 -18.91 -9.77 13.21
C SER A 4 -17.41 -9.48 13.27
N ARG A 5 -16.55 -10.32 12.66
CA ARG A 5 -15.09 -10.12 12.66
C ARG A 5 -14.65 -8.96 11.74
N ASN A 6 -15.34 -8.75 10.63
CA ASN A 6 -15.01 -7.69 9.68
C ASN A 6 -15.38 -6.29 10.17
N LEU A 7 -16.44 -6.18 10.99
CA LEU A 7 -16.89 -4.89 11.53
C LEU A 7 -15.89 -4.38 12.59
N ASP A 8 -15.42 -5.25 13.47
CA ASP A 8 -14.49 -4.89 14.56
C ASP A 8 -13.13 -4.40 14.01
N GLU A 9 -12.57 -5.09 13.01
CA GLU A 9 -11.27 -4.71 12.43
C GLU A 9 -11.34 -3.39 11.63
N ALA A 10 -12.41 -3.18 10.86
CA ALA A 10 -12.63 -1.92 10.13
C ALA A 10 -12.81 -0.74 11.10
N ILE A 11 -13.51 -0.97 12.22
CA ILE A 11 -13.68 0.01 13.29
C ILE A 11 -12.33 0.33 13.93
N CYS A 12 -11.51 -0.67 14.25
CA CYS A 12 -10.18 -0.46 14.81
C CYS A 12 -9.29 0.38 13.88
N LEU A 13 -9.31 0.10 12.58
CA LEU A 13 -8.54 0.87 11.60
C LEU A 13 -9.00 2.32 11.54
N GLN A 14 -10.32 2.54 11.56
CA GLN A 14 -10.89 3.87 11.55
C GLN A 14 -10.56 4.67 12.82
N PHE A 15 -10.57 4.03 13.99
CA PHE A 15 -10.12 4.64 15.24
C PHE A 15 -8.63 4.97 15.21
N ALA A 16 -7.78 4.03 14.80
CA ALA A 16 -6.35 4.24 14.68
C ALA A 16 -6.02 5.40 13.75
N TYR A 17 -6.69 5.47 12.60
CA TYR A 17 -6.57 6.58 11.67
C TYR A 17 -7.05 7.91 12.27
N GLY A 18 -8.15 7.89 13.02
CA GLY A 18 -8.63 9.05 13.77
C GLY A 18 -7.61 9.55 14.79
N LEU A 19 -6.95 8.65 15.52
CA LEU A 19 -5.90 9.00 16.46
C LEU A 19 -4.70 9.65 15.76
N VAL A 20 -4.22 9.07 14.65
CA VAL A 20 -3.10 9.64 13.88
C VAL A 20 -3.45 11.01 13.32
N LYS A 21 -4.66 11.18 12.79
CA LYS A 21 -5.14 12.46 12.27
C LYS A 21 -5.22 13.55 13.35
N ASN A 22 -5.54 13.16 14.58
CA ASN A 22 -5.72 14.08 15.70
C ASN A 22 -4.46 14.28 16.56
N ALA A 23 -3.43 13.44 16.36
CA ALA A 23 -2.12 13.61 16.96
C ALA A 23 -1.37 14.78 16.30
N GLU A 24 -0.18 15.13 16.82
CA GLU A 24 0.70 16.13 16.20
C GLU A 24 0.81 15.92 14.68
N SER A 25 0.86 17.03 13.93
CA SER A 25 0.86 16.99 12.48
C SER A 25 2.09 16.24 11.95
N VAL A 26 1.87 15.09 11.32
CA VAL A 26 2.91 14.35 10.58
C VAL A 26 3.50 15.25 9.51
N SER A 27 4.79 15.53 9.57
CA SER A 27 5.50 16.25 8.51
C SER A 27 5.88 15.30 7.36
N LEU A 28 6.26 15.86 6.21
CA LEU A 28 6.78 15.05 5.10
C LEU A 28 8.07 14.32 5.49
N ASP A 29 8.95 14.97 6.26
CA ASP A 29 10.25 14.43 6.64
C ASP A 29 10.10 13.23 7.59
N ASP A 30 9.06 13.23 8.43
CA ASP A 30 8.72 12.12 9.32
C ASP A 30 8.39 10.82 8.57
N LEU A 31 8.14 10.88 7.26
CA LEU A 31 7.79 9.73 6.43
C LEU A 31 8.96 9.17 5.61
N SER A 32 10.13 9.83 5.69
CA SER A 32 11.32 9.41 4.95
C SER A 32 11.74 7.98 5.30
N PHE A 33 11.54 7.56 6.56
CA PHE A 33 11.84 6.18 6.99
C PHE A 33 11.04 5.11 6.24
N LEU A 34 9.90 5.44 5.61
CA LEU A 34 9.14 4.49 4.79
C LEU A 34 9.62 4.45 3.34
N THR A 35 10.11 5.58 2.81
CA THR A 35 10.32 5.73 1.37
C THR A 35 11.79 5.78 0.97
N GLU A 36 12.69 6.20 1.84
CA GLU A 36 14.13 6.18 1.60
C GLU A 36 14.67 4.76 1.79
N GLU A 37 15.67 4.38 0.98
CA GLU A 37 16.27 3.04 0.99
C GLU A 37 15.23 1.90 0.98
N ASN A 38 14.17 2.06 0.19
CA ASN A 38 13.10 1.09 0.05
C ASN A 38 13.25 0.27 -1.23
N ALA A 39 13.49 -1.04 -1.09
CA ALA A 39 13.77 -1.93 -2.21
C ALA A 39 12.57 -2.11 -3.17
N ALA A 40 11.35 -1.84 -2.73
CA ALA A 40 10.16 -1.98 -3.56
C ALA A 40 9.88 -0.74 -4.43
N ILE A 41 10.40 0.43 -4.04
CA ILE A 41 10.10 1.70 -4.71
C ILE A 41 10.99 1.86 -5.96
N PRO A 42 10.41 2.07 -7.15
CA PRO A 42 11.19 2.38 -8.35
C PRO A 42 11.95 3.71 -8.21
N ASN A 43 13.14 3.79 -8.80
CA ASN A 43 13.97 5.00 -8.79
C ASN A 43 13.18 6.26 -9.20
N GLY A 44 13.32 7.33 -8.43
CA GLY A 44 12.68 8.62 -8.69
C GLY A 44 11.20 8.70 -8.29
N ARG A 45 10.66 7.70 -7.57
CA ARG A 45 9.25 7.69 -7.12
C ARG A 45 9.06 7.99 -5.63
N ASN A 46 10.16 8.08 -4.87
CA ASN A 46 10.15 8.23 -3.42
C ASN A 46 9.34 9.47 -2.99
N GLU A 47 9.62 10.64 -3.58
CA GLU A 47 8.96 11.90 -3.20
C GLU A 47 7.45 11.91 -3.47
N ILE A 48 7.00 11.39 -4.62
CA ILE A 48 5.56 11.35 -4.94
C ILE A 48 4.81 10.35 -4.04
N ILE A 49 5.44 9.23 -3.67
CA ILE A 49 4.87 8.28 -2.72
C ILE A 49 4.83 8.91 -1.33
N LYS A 50 5.92 9.53 -0.87
CA LYS A 50 6.01 10.23 0.42
C LYS A 50 4.94 11.31 0.53
N PHE A 51 4.73 12.10 -0.54
CA PHE A 51 3.68 13.10 -0.61
C PHE A 51 2.27 12.49 -0.52
N GLY A 52 2.01 11.38 -1.22
CA GLY A 52 0.75 10.65 -1.10
C GLY A 52 0.49 10.14 0.32
N LEU A 53 1.50 9.56 0.97
CA LEU A 53 1.41 9.10 2.37
C LEU A 53 1.10 10.26 3.33
N TYR A 54 1.80 11.38 3.16
CA TYR A 54 1.57 12.60 3.95
C TYR A 54 0.13 13.09 3.82
N LEU A 55 -0.42 13.17 2.60
CA LEU A 55 -1.81 13.55 2.39
C LEU A 55 -2.77 12.58 3.11
N GLY A 56 -2.49 11.29 3.03
CA GLY A 56 -3.31 10.25 3.64
C GLY A 56 -3.36 10.42 5.14
N LEU A 57 -2.19 10.49 5.78
CA LEU A 57 -2.08 10.66 7.22
C LEU A 57 -2.59 12.04 7.71
N SER A 58 -2.59 13.05 6.84
CA SER A 58 -3.18 14.37 7.08
C SER A 58 -4.71 14.42 6.88
N GLY A 59 -5.38 13.27 6.72
CA GLY A 59 -6.83 13.22 6.59
C GLY A 59 -7.36 13.45 5.16
N LYS A 60 -6.49 13.56 4.15
CA LYS A 60 -6.85 13.84 2.74
C LYS A 60 -6.87 12.53 1.93
N LEU A 61 -7.66 11.56 2.39
CA LEU A 61 -7.68 10.21 1.85
C LEU A 61 -8.10 10.15 0.38
N TYR A 62 -9.14 10.92 -0.01
CA TYR A 62 -9.55 11.01 -1.42
C TYR A 62 -8.42 11.49 -2.34
N ALA A 63 -7.71 12.55 -1.98
CA ALA A 63 -6.57 13.05 -2.77
C ALA A 63 -5.41 12.04 -2.81
N THR A 64 -5.23 11.29 -1.73
CA THR A 64 -4.22 10.24 -1.62
C THR A 64 -4.44 9.12 -2.63
N MET A 65 -5.69 8.72 -2.86
CA MET A 65 -6.00 7.65 -3.83
C MET A 65 -5.56 8.01 -5.25
N HIS A 66 -5.72 9.27 -5.66
CA HIS A 66 -5.29 9.76 -6.97
C HIS A 66 -3.77 9.68 -7.18
N ILE A 67 -2.99 9.63 -6.09
CA ILE A 67 -1.54 9.55 -6.14
C ILE A 67 -1.08 8.09 -5.94
N LEU A 68 -1.47 7.47 -4.83
CA LEU A 68 -0.90 6.19 -4.40
C LEU A 68 -1.42 4.99 -5.20
N LEU A 69 -2.64 5.01 -5.76
CA LEU A 69 -3.11 3.89 -6.60
C LEU A 69 -2.27 3.75 -7.88
N PRO A 70 -2.02 4.83 -8.66
CA PRO A 70 -1.06 4.76 -9.76
C PRO A 70 0.37 4.39 -9.34
N GLN A 71 0.85 4.92 -8.20
CA GLN A 71 2.21 4.59 -7.74
C GLN A 71 2.33 3.11 -7.32
N MET A 72 1.31 2.54 -6.68
CA MET A 72 1.33 1.14 -6.27
C MET A 72 1.30 0.20 -7.48
N GLU A 73 0.57 0.53 -8.55
CA GLU A 73 0.69 -0.22 -9.81
C GLU A 73 2.12 -0.20 -10.36
N HIS A 74 2.79 0.96 -10.31
CA HIS A 74 4.17 1.04 -10.77
C HIS A 74 5.13 0.24 -9.88
N ILE A 75 4.89 0.22 -8.55
CA ILE A 75 5.59 -0.67 -7.62
C ILE A 75 5.38 -2.13 -8.04
N ILE A 76 4.14 -2.58 -8.23
CA ILE A 76 3.83 -3.97 -8.63
C ILE A 76 4.54 -4.33 -9.94
N ARG A 77 4.56 -3.40 -10.91
CA ARG A 77 5.32 -3.58 -12.16
C ARG A 77 6.80 -3.80 -11.89
N ASN A 78 7.41 -2.98 -11.04
CA ASN A 78 8.80 -3.15 -10.65
C ASN A 78 9.05 -4.49 -9.94
N LEU A 79 8.14 -4.94 -9.07
CA LEU A 79 8.26 -6.25 -8.42
C LEU A 79 8.25 -7.39 -9.45
N VAL A 80 7.33 -7.38 -10.41
CA VAL A 80 7.27 -8.38 -11.48
C VAL A 80 8.57 -8.42 -12.29
N THR A 81 9.12 -7.25 -12.64
CA THR A 81 10.44 -7.16 -13.29
C THR A 81 11.55 -7.75 -12.42
N LEU A 82 11.58 -7.44 -11.12
CA LEU A 82 12.58 -7.96 -10.18
C LEU A 82 12.47 -9.48 -9.97
N CYS A 83 11.28 -10.06 -10.12
CA CYS A 83 11.05 -11.50 -10.10
C CYS A 83 11.47 -12.19 -11.42
N GLY A 84 11.91 -11.41 -12.42
CA GLY A 84 12.39 -11.93 -13.70
C GLY A 84 11.30 -12.18 -14.73
N ASP A 85 10.13 -11.54 -14.60
CA ASP A 85 9.04 -11.63 -15.59
C ASP A 85 8.84 -10.32 -16.37
N THR A 86 8.14 -10.43 -17.50
CA THR A 86 7.91 -9.33 -18.44
C THR A 86 6.72 -8.47 -18.03
N VAL A 87 6.89 -7.16 -18.12
CA VAL A 87 5.86 -6.17 -17.77
C VAL A 87 5.19 -5.51 -18.96
N SER A 88 5.64 -5.86 -20.16
CA SER A 88 5.19 -5.34 -21.44
C SER A 88 5.14 -6.45 -22.49
N PHE A 89 4.50 -6.16 -23.61
CA PHE A 89 4.42 -7.02 -24.78
C PHE A 89 4.43 -6.16 -26.05
N ILE A 90 4.82 -6.75 -27.17
CA ILE A 90 4.79 -6.05 -28.46
C ILE A 90 3.44 -6.29 -29.12
N LYS A 91 2.78 -5.20 -29.53
CA LYS A 91 1.56 -5.22 -30.33
C LYS A 91 1.65 -4.15 -31.40
N ASP A 92 1.42 -4.55 -32.65
CA ASP A 92 1.51 -3.66 -33.82
C ASP A 92 2.85 -2.91 -33.91
N SER A 93 3.96 -3.57 -33.56
CA SER A 93 5.32 -3.00 -33.47
C SER A 93 5.52 -1.92 -32.38
N CYS A 94 4.53 -1.72 -31.51
CA CYS A 94 4.61 -0.84 -30.35
C CYS A 94 4.70 -1.67 -29.07
N GLU A 95 5.51 -1.20 -28.12
CA GLU A 95 5.55 -1.78 -26.78
C GLU A 95 4.33 -1.29 -25.98
N GLU A 96 3.49 -2.23 -25.53
CA GLU A 96 2.36 -1.97 -24.64
C GLU A 96 2.66 -2.57 -23.26
N TYR A 97 2.23 -1.89 -22.20
CA TYR A 97 2.35 -2.41 -20.84
C TYR A 97 1.27 -3.46 -20.53
N ASN A 98 1.65 -4.51 -19.81
CA ASN A 98 0.71 -5.46 -19.22
C ASN A 98 -0.28 -4.72 -18.29
N THR A 99 -1.55 -5.14 -18.35
CA THR A 99 -2.59 -4.68 -17.42
C THR A 99 -2.27 -5.09 -15.99
N LEU A 100 -2.79 -4.35 -15.01
CA LEU A 100 -2.61 -4.69 -13.59
C LEU A 100 -3.11 -6.12 -13.28
N SER A 101 -4.28 -6.50 -13.82
CA SER A 101 -4.80 -7.87 -13.75
C SER A 101 -3.83 -8.95 -14.26
N LYS A 102 -3.07 -8.65 -15.33
CA LYS A 102 -2.09 -9.59 -15.88
C LYS A 102 -0.84 -9.66 -15.00
N LEU A 103 -0.41 -8.53 -14.41
CA LEU A 103 0.72 -8.51 -13.47
C LEU A 103 0.42 -9.35 -12.22
N PHE A 104 -0.80 -9.28 -11.69
CA PHE A 104 -1.24 -10.11 -10.56
C PHE A 104 -1.38 -11.60 -10.89
N LYS A 105 -1.23 -12.02 -12.15
CA LYS A 105 -1.25 -13.43 -12.57
C LYS A 105 0.13 -13.94 -12.95
N SER A 106 1.19 -13.18 -12.66
CA SER A 106 2.56 -13.58 -12.95
C SER A 106 2.98 -14.73 -12.04
N ASP A 107 3.23 -15.91 -12.61
CA ASP A 107 3.72 -17.07 -11.85
C ASP A 107 4.99 -16.73 -11.04
N LYS A 108 5.88 -15.92 -11.62
CA LYS A 108 7.12 -15.46 -10.96
C LYS A 108 6.84 -14.56 -9.75
N LEU A 109 5.81 -13.73 -9.82
CA LEU A 109 5.39 -12.94 -8.66
C LEU A 109 4.88 -13.85 -7.53
N HIS A 110 4.06 -14.85 -7.87
CA HIS A 110 3.56 -15.85 -6.91
C HIS A 110 4.64 -16.79 -6.35
N GLU A 111 5.72 -17.03 -7.10
CA GLU A 111 6.90 -17.76 -6.59
C GLU A 111 7.69 -16.95 -5.55
N CYS A 112 7.70 -15.63 -5.66
CA CYS A 112 8.53 -14.75 -4.82
C CYS A 112 7.78 -14.10 -3.65
N TYR A 113 6.46 -13.94 -3.74
CA TYR A 113 5.65 -13.21 -2.75
C TYR A 113 4.51 -14.07 -2.20
N ASP A 114 4.15 -13.78 -0.96
CA ASP A 114 3.04 -14.45 -0.27
C ASP A 114 1.70 -14.18 -0.97
N GLU A 115 0.93 -15.25 -1.18
CA GLU A 115 -0.37 -15.22 -1.84
C GLU A 115 -1.35 -14.26 -1.15
N ASP A 116 -1.33 -14.17 0.18
CA ASP A 116 -2.24 -13.30 0.92
C ASP A 116 -1.96 -11.82 0.60
N ILE A 117 -0.69 -11.46 0.38
CA ILE A 117 -0.31 -10.09 -0.01
C ILE A 117 -0.80 -9.79 -1.43
N ILE A 118 -0.54 -10.70 -2.37
CA ILE A 118 -0.96 -10.55 -3.77
C ILE A 118 -2.49 -10.45 -3.86
N PHE A 119 -3.19 -11.39 -3.24
CA PHE A 119 -4.65 -11.46 -3.19
C PHE A 119 -5.25 -10.19 -2.59
N THR A 120 -4.68 -9.67 -1.50
CA THR A 120 -5.18 -8.45 -0.85
C THR A 120 -5.06 -7.23 -1.77
N PHE A 121 -3.90 -7.03 -2.40
CA PHE A 121 -3.71 -5.92 -3.34
C PHE A 121 -4.59 -6.08 -4.58
N GLN A 122 -4.69 -7.28 -5.16
CA GLN A 122 -5.55 -7.55 -6.30
C GLN A 122 -7.03 -7.25 -5.97
N SER A 123 -7.51 -7.73 -4.83
CA SER A 123 -8.90 -7.51 -4.38
C SER A 123 -9.23 -6.03 -4.16
N ILE A 124 -8.28 -5.24 -3.67
CA ILE A 124 -8.49 -3.81 -3.44
C ILE A 124 -8.35 -2.99 -4.73
N MET A 125 -7.38 -3.30 -5.57
CA MET A 125 -7.00 -2.44 -6.68
C MET A 125 -7.68 -2.79 -8.01
N ASP A 126 -7.84 -4.08 -8.33
CA ASP A 126 -8.11 -4.54 -9.70
C ASP A 126 -9.35 -5.43 -9.85
N GLU A 127 -9.68 -6.24 -8.83
CA GLU A 127 -10.74 -7.23 -8.94
C GLU A 127 -12.14 -6.60 -8.92
N ARG A 128 -13.01 -6.98 -9.86
CA ARG A 128 -14.37 -6.40 -9.98
C ARG A 128 -15.29 -6.79 -8.84
N ALA A 129 -15.10 -8.01 -8.31
CA ALA A 129 -15.80 -8.45 -7.11
C ALA A 129 -15.28 -7.79 -5.82
N GLY A 130 -14.10 -7.16 -5.89
CA GLY A 130 -13.50 -6.40 -4.81
C GLY A 130 -13.75 -4.89 -4.92
N ALA A 131 -12.90 -4.10 -4.27
CA ALA A 131 -13.08 -2.64 -4.22
C ALA A 131 -12.70 -1.95 -5.54
N ASN A 132 -11.85 -2.60 -6.35
CA ASN A 132 -11.50 -2.17 -7.71
C ASN A 132 -11.02 -0.70 -7.82
N LEU A 133 -10.36 -0.19 -6.78
CA LEU A 133 -10.14 1.24 -6.59
C LEU A 133 -9.27 1.84 -7.70
N ARG A 134 -8.25 1.12 -8.18
CA ARG A 134 -7.36 1.62 -9.23
C ARG A 134 -8.12 1.79 -10.55
N ASN A 135 -8.99 0.84 -10.91
CA ASN A 135 -9.74 0.95 -12.16
C ASN A 135 -10.82 2.05 -12.06
N ILE A 136 -11.51 2.17 -10.92
CA ILE A 136 -12.44 3.28 -10.66
C ILE A 136 -11.71 4.63 -10.78
N ASN A 137 -10.49 4.73 -10.25
CA ASN A 137 -9.64 5.92 -10.39
C ASN A 137 -9.28 6.21 -11.85
N ALA A 138 -8.76 5.21 -12.58
CA ALA A 138 -8.33 5.35 -13.97
C ALA A 138 -9.49 5.72 -14.92
N HIS A 139 -10.69 5.20 -14.67
CA HIS A 139 -11.90 5.54 -15.42
C HIS A 139 -12.57 6.84 -14.97
N ARG A 140 -11.97 7.59 -14.03
CA ARG A 140 -12.47 8.87 -13.51
C ARG A 140 -13.83 8.76 -12.82
N LEU A 141 -14.13 7.59 -12.25
CA LEU A 141 -15.36 7.31 -11.51
C LEU A 141 -15.17 7.47 -9.99
N MET A 142 -13.97 7.77 -9.53
CA MET A 142 -13.68 7.95 -8.11
C MET A 142 -14.22 9.28 -7.59
N GLY A 143 -15.30 9.23 -6.81
CA GLY A 143 -15.81 10.37 -6.05
C GLY A 143 -15.36 10.36 -4.58
N PRO A 144 -15.61 11.46 -3.83
CA PRO A 144 -15.22 11.57 -2.42
C PRO A 144 -15.79 10.46 -1.51
N SER A 145 -16.98 9.93 -1.80
CA SER A 145 -17.57 8.84 -1.02
C SER A 145 -16.74 7.55 -1.13
N ILE A 146 -16.28 7.20 -2.34
CA ILE A 146 -15.43 6.02 -2.58
C ILE A 146 -14.02 6.27 -2.03
N GLY A 147 -13.42 7.41 -2.37
CA GLY A 147 -12.04 7.72 -2.00
C GLY A 147 -11.82 8.04 -0.52
N ASN A 148 -12.89 8.23 0.27
CA ASN A 148 -12.82 8.30 1.74
C ASN A 148 -13.43 7.07 2.42
N GLY A 149 -13.81 6.03 1.67
CA GLY A 149 -14.45 4.83 2.19
C GLY A 149 -13.47 3.87 2.89
N GLY A 150 -14.01 2.84 3.53
CA GLY A 150 -13.22 1.85 4.26
C GLY A 150 -12.16 1.16 3.42
N ALA A 151 -12.46 0.83 2.15
CA ALA A 151 -11.49 0.23 1.23
C ALA A 151 -10.30 1.16 0.92
N ALA A 152 -10.52 2.47 0.80
CA ALA A 152 -9.46 3.45 0.60
C ALA A 152 -8.55 3.55 1.83
N LEU A 153 -9.14 3.45 3.03
CA LEU A 153 -8.36 3.42 4.27
C LEU A 153 -7.55 2.13 4.39
N CYS A 154 -8.16 0.98 4.07
CA CYS A 154 -7.47 -0.30 4.01
C CYS A 154 -6.30 -0.25 3.03
N PHE A 155 -6.49 0.35 1.86
CA PHE A 155 -5.41 0.56 0.90
C PHE A 155 -4.26 1.40 1.48
N LEU A 156 -4.54 2.54 2.12
CA LEU A 156 -3.52 3.38 2.77
C LEU A 156 -2.76 2.60 3.85
N SER A 157 -3.46 1.87 4.70
CA SER A 157 -2.82 1.06 5.75
C SER A 157 -1.98 -0.07 5.18
N LEU A 158 -2.47 -0.71 4.10
CA LEU A 158 -1.76 -1.78 3.42
C LEU A 158 -0.48 -1.28 2.75
N ILE A 159 -0.51 -0.13 2.06
CA ILE A 159 0.70 0.42 1.44
C ILE A 159 1.72 0.87 2.49
N ILE A 160 1.29 1.43 3.63
CA ILE A 160 2.20 1.76 4.74
C ILE A 160 2.87 0.50 5.29
N LYS A 161 2.07 -0.55 5.55
CA LYS A 161 2.59 -1.86 6.01
C LYS A 161 3.52 -2.49 4.97
N PHE A 162 3.16 -2.44 3.69
CA PHE A 162 3.97 -3.00 2.63
C PHE A 162 5.32 -2.28 2.54
N LEU A 163 5.32 -0.94 2.49
CA LEU A 163 6.55 -0.15 2.43
C LEU A 163 7.45 -0.38 3.66
N SER A 164 6.88 -0.55 4.85
CA SER A 164 7.69 -0.80 6.05
C SER A 164 8.45 -2.14 6.01
N LEU A 165 7.95 -3.15 5.29
CA LEU A 165 8.64 -4.44 5.11
C LEU A 165 9.91 -4.30 4.26
N TYR A 166 9.91 -3.39 3.28
CA TYR A 166 10.99 -3.24 2.30
C TYR A 166 11.91 -2.04 2.57
N SER A 167 11.65 -1.27 3.63
CA SER A 167 12.52 -0.18 4.07
C SER A 167 13.54 -0.65 5.11
N VAL A 168 14.80 -0.28 4.91
CA VAL A 168 15.89 -0.57 5.87
C VAL A 168 15.64 0.12 7.21
N GLU A 169 15.30 1.41 7.22
CA GLU A 169 15.11 2.16 8.46
C GLU A 169 13.83 1.74 9.19
N ALA A 170 12.74 1.46 8.47
CA ALA A 170 11.51 0.96 9.08
C ALA A 170 11.75 -0.38 9.78
N ASN A 171 12.50 -1.30 9.14
CA ASN A 171 12.91 -2.55 9.76
C ASN A 171 13.77 -2.34 11.02
N ARG A 172 14.66 -1.34 11.00
CA ARG A 172 15.48 -0.97 12.18
C ARG A 172 14.62 -0.47 13.34
N ILE A 173 13.66 0.40 13.05
CA ILE A 173 12.71 0.94 14.04
C ILE A 173 11.88 -0.20 14.64
N MET A 174 11.30 -1.07 13.80
CA MET A 174 10.49 -2.20 14.24
C MET A 174 11.26 -3.15 15.17
N LYS A 175 12.52 -3.47 14.84
CA LYS A 175 13.39 -4.29 15.71
C LYS A 175 13.62 -3.64 17.08
N LYS A 176 13.91 -2.34 17.11
CA LYS A 176 14.07 -1.58 18.37
C LYS A 176 12.79 -1.60 19.21
N LEU A 177 11.64 -1.33 18.60
CA LEU A 177 10.34 -1.35 19.29
C LEU A 177 10.01 -2.73 19.85
N SER A 178 10.27 -3.79 19.08
CA SER A 178 10.03 -5.17 19.54
C SER A 178 10.91 -5.56 20.74
N SER A 179 12.15 -5.07 20.78
CA SER A 179 13.09 -5.32 21.88
C SER A 179 12.64 -4.61 23.15
N LYS A 180 12.28 -3.32 23.03
CA LYS A 180 11.76 -2.52 24.14
C LYS A 180 10.46 -3.09 24.73
N ARG A 181 9.55 -3.62 23.89
CA ARG A 181 8.33 -4.27 24.39
C ARG A 181 8.65 -5.49 25.25
N LYS A 182 9.58 -6.35 24.83
CA LYS A 182 10.00 -7.53 25.60
C LYS A 182 10.63 -7.15 26.94
N GLU A 183 11.40 -6.07 26.99
CA GLU A 183 11.98 -5.54 28.23
C GLU A 183 10.89 -5.12 29.23
N ILE A 184 9.84 -4.43 28.76
CA ILE A 184 8.71 -4.01 29.60
C ILE A 184 7.92 -5.23 30.12
N GLU A 185 7.61 -6.19 29.26
CA GLU A 185 6.90 -7.43 29.63
C GLU A 185 7.69 -8.29 30.64
N THR A 186 9.02 -8.19 30.66
CA THR A 186 9.89 -8.89 31.62
C THR A 186 10.03 -8.14 32.95
N GLN A 187 9.79 -6.82 32.97
CA GLN A 187 9.80 -6.00 34.19
C GLN A 187 8.47 -6.01 34.94
N GLU A 188 7.38 -6.40 34.27
CA GLU A 188 6.03 -6.55 34.83
C GLU A 188 5.74 -7.99 35.33
N GLN A 189 6.72 -8.90 35.26
CA GLN A 189 6.68 -10.27 35.82
C GLN A 189 7.57 -10.38 37.07
#